data_AF-A0A011PW42-F1
#
_entry.id   AF-A0A011PW42-F1
#
_cell.length_a   1.000
_cell.length_b   1.000
_cell.length_c   1.000
_cell.angle_alpha   90.00
_cell.angle_beta   90.00
_cell.angle_gamma   90.00
#
_symmetry.space_group_name_H-M   'P 1'
#
loop_
_entity.id
_entity.type
_entity.pdbx_description
1 polymer ?
#
loop_
_entity_poly.entity_id
_entity_poly.type
_entity_poly.pdbx_seq_one_letter_code
_entity_poly.pdbx_strand_id
1 'polypeptide(L)'
;MKAIFALLAFSFSTAASAACYIIYSQSNERIWQGSSPPVAMDTLYIDAEVQKKVPKGHMVILINSRAPCPEIDLTVPRKTMKDAAAEMNNR
;
A
#
# COMPACT_ATOMS: atom_id res chain seq x y z
N MET A 1 -14.88 -49.23 5.59
CA MET A 1 -14.09 -48.52 4.56
C MET A 1 -15.05 -47.62 3.78
N LYS A 2 -14.66 -46.36 3.48
CA LYS A 2 -15.30 -45.42 2.53
C LYS A 2 -16.46 -44.54 3.04
N ALA A 3 -16.14 -43.61 3.95
CA ALA A 3 -16.77 -42.29 3.97
C ALA A 3 -15.74 -41.26 4.44
N ILE A 4 -14.55 -41.32 3.86
CA ILE A 4 -13.50 -40.33 4.03
C ILE A 4 -13.51 -39.49 2.75
N PHE A 5 -13.35 -38.18 2.89
CA PHE A 5 -13.03 -37.20 1.84
C PHE A 5 -14.18 -36.55 1.07
N ALA A 6 -14.97 -35.69 1.70
CA ALA A 6 -15.83 -34.77 0.94
C ALA A 6 -15.96 -33.33 1.49
N LEU A 7 -14.98 -32.84 2.27
CA LEU A 7 -14.98 -31.43 2.74
C LEU A 7 -13.62 -30.74 2.63
N LEU A 8 -12.81 -31.14 1.63
CA LEU A 8 -11.61 -30.39 1.21
C LEU A 8 -11.89 -29.68 -0.11
N ALA A 9 -12.76 -28.67 -0.11
CA ALA A 9 -12.94 -27.81 -1.28
C ALA A 9 -13.41 -26.38 -0.97
N PHE A 10 -13.43 -25.96 0.29
CA PHE A 10 -13.40 -24.52 0.60
C PHE A 10 -11.94 -24.04 0.62
N SER A 11 -11.26 -24.24 -0.51
CA SER A 11 -10.12 -23.43 -0.88
C SER A 11 -10.65 -22.02 -1.15
N PHE A 12 -10.85 -21.24 -0.09
CA PHE A 12 -10.98 -19.80 -0.20
C PHE A 12 -9.67 -19.33 -0.84
N SER A 13 -9.69 -19.10 -2.14
CA SER A 13 -8.66 -18.37 -2.83
C SER A 13 -8.68 -16.96 -2.24
N THR A 14 -7.95 -16.76 -1.14
CA THR A 14 -7.47 -15.45 -0.73
C THR A 14 -6.41 -15.02 -1.73
N ALA A 15 -6.82 -14.83 -2.99
CA ALA A 15 -6.21 -13.86 -3.85
C ALA A 15 -6.57 -12.50 -3.27
N ALA A 16 -6.05 -12.19 -2.07
CA ALA A 16 -5.92 -10.83 -1.61
C ALA A 16 -5.07 -10.18 -2.68
N SER A 17 -5.71 -9.44 -3.60
CA SER A 17 -5.00 -8.62 -4.56
C SER A 17 -4.05 -7.78 -3.73
N ALA A 18 -2.73 -7.98 -3.88
CA ALA A 18 -1.74 -7.19 -3.17
C ALA A 18 -1.71 -5.80 -3.81
N ALA A 19 -2.74 -5.01 -3.53
CA ALA A 19 -2.79 -3.60 -3.80
C ALA A 19 -2.01 -2.91 -2.68
N CYS A 20 -0.96 -2.19 -3.03
CA CYS A 20 -0.26 -1.31 -2.11
C CYS A 20 -0.78 0.10 -2.34
N TYR A 21 -1.46 0.62 -1.33
CA TYR A 21 -1.96 1.97 -1.32
C TYR A 21 -0.86 2.85 -0.74
N ILE A 22 -0.54 3.95 -1.41
CA ILE A 22 0.53 4.87 -1.01
C ILE A 22 -0.03 6.28 -1.10
N ILE A 23 0.15 7.09 -0.06
CA ILE A 23 -0.13 8.53 -0.12
C ILE A 23 1.19 9.29 -0.09
N TYR A 24 1.33 10.20 -1.04
CA TYR A 24 2.41 11.17 -1.12
C TYR A 24 1.92 12.56 -0.71
N SER A 25 2.79 13.34 -0.08
CA SER A 25 2.58 14.78 0.15
C SER A 25 2.72 15.58 -1.15
N GLN A 26 2.47 16.88 -1.07
CA GLN A 26 2.76 17.81 -2.16
C GLN A 26 4.26 17.82 -2.58
N SER A 27 5.18 17.53 -1.65
CA SER A 27 6.62 17.45 -1.91
C SER A 27 7.07 16.09 -2.44
N ASN A 28 6.13 15.19 -2.80
CA ASN A 28 6.38 13.80 -3.16
C ASN A 28 7.04 12.98 -2.04
N GLU A 29 6.87 13.39 -0.79
CA GLU A 29 7.27 12.56 0.35
C GLU A 29 6.20 11.53 0.62
N ARG A 30 6.63 10.27 0.77
CA ARG A 30 5.74 9.19 1.15
C ARG A 30 5.36 9.34 2.62
N ILE A 31 4.08 9.57 2.89
CA ILE A 31 3.59 9.84 4.24
C ILE A 31 2.76 8.70 4.81
N TRP A 32 2.17 7.87 3.95
CA TRP A 32 1.41 6.69 4.35
C TRP A 32 1.55 5.58 3.30
N GLN A 33 1.55 4.32 3.75
CA GLN A 33 1.60 3.13 2.90
C GLN A 33 0.94 1.96 3.64
N GLY A 34 0.14 1.16 2.92
CA GLY A 34 -0.50 -0.02 3.50
C GLY A 34 -1.20 -0.90 2.48
N SER A 35 -1.55 -2.12 2.92
CA SER A 35 -2.26 -3.12 2.11
C SER A 35 -3.79 -2.94 2.09
N SER A 36 -4.32 -2.06 2.94
CA SER A 36 -5.73 -1.68 3.00
C SER A 36 -5.90 -0.22 2.59
N PRO A 37 -6.98 0.16 1.90
CA PRO A 37 -7.17 1.54 1.49
C PRO A 37 -7.35 2.46 2.72
N PRO A 38 -6.67 3.62 2.78
CA PRO A 38 -6.75 4.55 3.91
C PRO A 38 -8.01 5.43 3.89
N VAL A 39 -8.77 5.39 2.79
CA VAL A 39 -10.01 6.12 2.53
C VAL A 39 -11.04 5.18 1.90
N ALA A 40 -12.30 5.60 1.89
CA ALA A 40 -13.38 4.83 1.27
C ALA A 40 -13.20 4.78 -0.26
N MET A 41 -13.22 3.58 -0.83
CA MET A 41 -12.97 3.31 -2.26
C MET A 41 -14.25 3.23 -3.09
N ASP A 42 -15.42 3.32 -2.45
CA ASP A 42 -16.77 3.24 -3.04
C ASP A 42 -17.32 4.62 -3.44
N THR A 43 -16.45 5.62 -3.59
CA THR A 43 -16.83 6.99 -3.94
C THR A 43 -16.31 7.35 -5.34
N LEU A 44 -17.04 8.22 -6.04
CA LEU A 44 -16.59 8.76 -7.34
C LEU A 44 -15.42 9.75 -7.21
N TYR A 45 -15.17 10.26 -6.01
CA TYR A 45 -14.20 11.33 -5.74
C TYR A 45 -13.18 10.92 -4.68
N ILE A 46 -12.46 9.82 -4.94
CA ILE A 46 -11.41 9.30 -4.04
C ILE A 46 -10.40 10.39 -3.68
N ASP A 47 -10.03 11.25 -4.64
CA ASP A 47 -9.12 12.37 -4.37
C ASP A 47 -9.65 13.29 -3.27
N ALA A 48 -10.95 13.63 -3.27
CA ALA A 48 -11.53 14.48 -2.24
C ALA A 48 -11.44 13.84 -0.84
N GLU A 49 -11.62 12.52 -0.73
CA GLU A 49 -11.41 11.81 0.54
C GLU A 49 -9.93 11.80 0.98
N VAL A 50 -9.01 11.69 0.03
CA VAL A 50 -7.56 11.81 0.28
C VAL A 50 -7.23 13.22 0.76
N GLN A 51 -7.76 14.27 0.11
CA GLN A 51 -7.52 15.67 0.47
C GLN A 51 -7.98 16.01 1.89
N LYS A 52 -9.04 15.35 2.41
CA LYS A 52 -9.50 15.54 3.80
C LYS A 52 -8.48 15.06 4.83
N LYS A 53 -7.71 14.00 4.50
CA LYS A 53 -6.70 13.43 5.40
C LYS A 53 -5.33 14.05 5.17
N VAL A 54 -5.00 14.31 3.92
CA VAL A 54 -3.71 14.84 3.47
C VAL A 54 -3.95 15.97 2.48
N PRO A 55 -4.06 17.21 2.96
CA PRO A 55 -4.22 18.36 2.10
C PRO A 55 -3.06 18.47 1.10
N LYS A 56 -3.39 18.64 -0.18
CA LYS A 56 -2.46 18.70 -1.33
C LYS A 56 -1.64 17.42 -1.54
N GLY A 57 -2.01 16.32 -0.89
CA GLY A 57 -1.44 15.00 -1.15
C GLY A 57 -2.05 14.35 -2.39
N HIS A 58 -1.51 13.21 -2.78
CA HIS A 58 -2.12 12.36 -3.81
C HIS A 58 -1.89 10.89 -3.48
N MET A 59 -2.85 10.05 -3.86
CA MET A 59 -2.78 8.61 -3.62
C MET A 59 -2.39 7.87 -4.90
N VAL A 60 -1.51 6.87 -4.74
CA VAL A 60 -1.10 5.94 -5.78
C VAL A 60 -1.47 4.53 -5.33
N ILE A 61 -2.02 3.73 -6.25
CA ILE A 61 -2.38 2.34 -6.00
C ILE A 61 -1.49 1.47 -6.88
N LEU A 62 -0.62 0.68 -6.26
CA LEU A 62 0.23 -0.29 -6.96
C LEU A 62 -0.41 -1.66 -6.88
N ILE A 63 -0.88 -2.17 -8.01
CA ILE A 63 -1.44 -3.53 -8.10
C ILE A 63 -0.32 -4.46 -8.59
N ASN A 64 0.44 -5.02 -7.64
CA ASN A 64 1.50 -5.98 -7.97
C ASN A 64 1.52 -7.10 -6.93
N SER A 65 1.10 -8.30 -7.36
CA SER A 65 1.02 -9.49 -6.51
C SER A 65 2.35 -9.97 -5.93
N ARG A 66 3.49 -9.47 -6.44
CA ARG A 66 4.84 -9.87 -6.00
C ARG A 66 5.58 -8.80 -5.21
N ALA A 67 5.08 -7.56 -5.16
CA ALA A 67 5.75 -6.48 -4.46
C ALA A 67 5.33 -6.46 -2.98
N PRO A 68 6.26 -6.49 -2.02
CA PRO A 68 5.91 -6.29 -0.62
C PRO A 68 5.37 -4.87 -0.41
N CYS A 69 4.31 -4.74 0.39
CA CYS A 69 3.75 -3.46 0.81
C CYS A 69 3.97 -3.26 2.32
N PRO A 70 5.21 -3.00 2.76
CA PRO A 70 5.47 -2.77 4.17
C PRO A 70 4.78 -1.48 4.63
N GLU A 71 4.29 -1.45 5.86
CA GLU A 71 3.83 -0.20 6.46
C GLU A 71 5.02 0.78 6.59
N ILE A 72 4.73 2.08 6.49
CA ILE A 72 5.75 3.09 6.76
C ILE A 72 6.04 3.12 8.25
N ASP A 73 7.31 2.98 8.58
CA ASP A 73 7.82 3.30 9.91
C ASP A 73 7.99 4.83 10.03
N LEU A 74 7.15 5.45 10.87
CA LEU A 74 7.21 6.88 11.18
C LEU A 74 8.19 7.20 12.32
N THR A 75 8.74 6.19 12.99
CA THR A 75 9.69 6.36 14.11
C THR A 75 11.12 6.57 13.63
N VAL A 76 11.44 6.14 12.41
CA VAL A 76 12.75 6.35 11.79
C VAL A 76 12.78 7.69 11.07
N PRO A 77 13.79 8.56 11.31
CA PRO A 77 13.96 9.79 10.56
C PRO A 77 14.01 9.50 9.05
N ARG A 78 13.11 10.13 8.29
CA ARG A 78 13.10 9.94 6.84
C ARG A 78 14.33 10.59 6.22
N LYS A 79 15.06 9.79 5.45
CA LYS A 79 16.14 10.29 4.60
C LYS A 79 15.58 11.21 3.54
N THR A 80 16.29 12.30 3.24
CA THR A 80 15.93 13.15 2.11
C THR A 80 16.21 12.41 0.80
N MET A 81 15.61 12.85 -0.31
CA MET A 81 15.95 12.30 -1.63
C MET A 81 17.45 12.42 -1.95
N LYS A 82 18.10 13.47 -1.44
CA LYS A 82 19.53 13.68 -1.57
C LYS A 82 20.33 12.59 -0.85
N ASP A 83 19.94 12.24 0.37
CA ASP A 83 20.60 11.19 1.15
C ASP A 83 20.41 9.81 0.50
N ALA A 84 19.19 9.53 0.01
CA ALA A 84 18.90 8.29 -0.70
C ALA A 84 19.70 8.16 -2.01
N ALA A 85 19.83 9.25 -2.77
CA ALA A 85 20.63 9.27 -4.01
C ALA A 85 22.13 9.06 -3.74
N ALA A 86 22.65 9.64 -2.64
CA ALA A 86 24.05 9.44 -2.25
C ALA A 86 24.36 7.97 -1.93
N GLU A 87 23.44 7.26 -1.28
CA GLU A 87 23.60 5.83 -0.97
C GLU A 87 23.55 4.93 -2.21
N MET A 88 22.76 5.29 -3.21
CA MET A 88 22.71 4.57 -4.48
C MET A 88 24.01 4.73 -5.29
N ASN A 89 24.63 5.90 -5.24
CA ASN A 89 25.91 6.16 -5.90
C ASN A 89 27.11 5.51 -5.20
N ASN A 90 26.97 5.14 -3.92
CA ASN A 90 28.00 4.48 -3.13
C ASN A 90 27.85 2.95 -3.10
N ARG A 91 26.95 2.37 -3.92
CA ARG A 91 26.79 0.93 -4.16
C ARG A 91 27.39 0.53 -5.50
#